data_AF-A0A431HH57-F1
#
_entry.id   AF-A0A431HH57-F1
#
_cell.length_a   1.000
_cell.length_b   1.000
_cell.length_c   1.000
_cell.angle_alpha   90.00
_cell.angle_beta   90.00
_cell.angle_gamma   90.00
#
_symmetry.space_group_name_H-M   'P 1'
#
loop_
_entity.id
_entity.type
_entity.pdbx_description
1 polymer ?
#
loop_
_entity_poly.entity_id
_entity_poly.type
_entity_poly.pdbx_seq_one_letter_code
_entity_poly.pdbx_strand_id
1 'polypeptide(L)'
;MATVYNNIDKVAGDPQSSATVKIELLFDKDEASVAKHVSSEVMIQGYFSTSVNTAGEWSTSLVPNSEITPSDNVYFVTETITEAGSSKQSVTSYYVTVPVSATPVFWVGGLIVPKPGWVQ
;
A
#
# COMPACT_ATOMS: atom_id res chain seq x y z
N MET A 1 -2.32 -8.95 11.41
CA MET A 1 -1.86 -7.66 10.84
C MET A 1 -0.34 -7.63 10.81
N ALA A 2 0.23 -7.09 9.74
CA ALA A 2 1.66 -7.01 9.46
C ALA A 2 2.08 -5.56 9.19
N THR A 3 3.18 -5.10 9.77
CA THR A 3 3.68 -3.74 9.52
C THR A 3 4.61 -3.71 8.32
N VAL A 4 4.25 -2.85 7.37
CA VAL A 4 4.96 -2.62 6.11
C VAL A 4 5.67 -1.27 6.20
N TYR A 5 6.92 -1.24 5.72
CA TYR A 5 7.79 -0.06 5.74
C TYR A 5 8.27 0.27 4.33
N ASN A 6 8.29 1.54 3.97
CA ASN A 6 9.01 1.99 2.79
C ASN A 6 9.73 3.31 3.04
N ASN A 7 10.68 3.61 2.16
CA ASN A 7 11.31 4.91 2.05
C ASN A 7 11.09 5.43 0.64
N ILE A 8 10.62 6.68 0.54
CA ILE A 8 10.50 7.39 -0.73
C ILE A 8 11.86 8.02 -1.02
N ASP A 9 12.52 7.53 -2.07
CA ASP A 9 13.87 7.98 -2.44
C ASP A 9 13.89 9.50 -2.68
N LYS A 10 14.87 10.16 -2.06
CA LYS A 10 15.00 11.62 -2.03
C LYS A 10 15.94 12.03 -3.15
N VAL A 11 15.40 12.64 -4.21
CA VAL A 11 16.27 13.43 -5.10
C VAL A 11 16.82 14.58 -4.26
N ALA A 12 18.14 14.65 -4.14
CA ALA A 12 18.85 15.48 -3.16
C ALA A 12 18.31 16.91 -3.03
N GLY A 13 17.80 17.28 -1.84
CA GLY A 13 17.68 18.70 -1.47
C GLY A 13 16.55 19.08 -0.51
N ASP A 14 15.37 18.46 -0.59
CA ASP A 14 14.19 18.96 0.16
C ASP A 14 13.44 17.84 0.92
N PRO A 15 13.08 18.05 2.21
CA PRO A 15 12.24 17.11 2.93
C PRO A 15 10.85 17.06 2.27
N GLN A 16 10.54 15.91 1.65
CA GLN A 16 9.23 15.62 1.06
C GLN A 16 8.19 15.29 2.14
N SER A 17 8.07 16.12 3.19
CA SER A 17 7.03 15.98 4.22
C SER A 17 5.61 16.18 3.67
N SER A 18 5.50 16.59 2.40
CA SER A 18 4.27 16.69 1.61
C SER A 18 3.87 15.37 0.93
N ALA A 19 4.69 14.32 1.03
CA ALA A 19 4.39 13.05 0.38
C ALA A 19 3.21 12.35 1.08
N THR A 20 2.26 11.89 0.27
CA THR A 20 1.07 11.14 0.71
C THR A 20 1.11 9.75 0.10
N VAL A 21 0.82 8.75 0.92
CA VAL A 21 0.75 7.36 0.47
C VAL A 21 -0.68 6.89 0.58
N LYS A 22 -1.30 6.56 -0.55
CA LYS A 22 -2.62 5.95 -0.65
C LYS A 22 -2.44 4.45 -0.82
N ILE A 23 -3.17 3.66 -0.03
CA ILE A 23 -3.14 2.19 -0.10
C ILE A 23 -4.57 1.70 -0.25
N GLU A 24 -4.80 0.88 -1.28
CA GLU A 24 -6.10 0.33 -1.63
C GLU A 24 -5.99 -1.19 -1.77
N LEU A 25 -6.95 -1.93 -1.24
CA LEU A 25 -7.04 -3.36 -1.50
C LEU A 25 -7.79 -3.57 -2.82
N LEU A 26 -7.13 -4.22 -3.77
CA LEU A 26 -7.72 -4.67 -5.01
C LEU A 26 -8.00 -6.16 -4.94
N PHE A 27 -9.10 -6.57 -5.55
CA PHE A 27 -9.52 -7.96 -5.65
C PHE A 27 -10.43 -8.11 -6.88
N ASP A 28 -10.60 -9.35 -7.33
CA ASP A 28 -11.50 -9.65 -8.45
C ASP A 28 -12.96 -9.47 -8.02
N LYS A 29 -13.64 -8.50 -8.63
CA LYS A 29 -15.03 -8.17 -8.33
C LYS A 29 -16.03 -9.12 -8.98
N ASP A 30 -15.58 -9.94 -9.93
CA ASP A 30 -16.37 -11.02 -10.50
C ASP A 30 -16.46 -12.21 -9.52
N GLU A 31 -15.47 -12.38 -8.63
CA GLU A 31 -15.50 -13.40 -7.58
C GLU A 31 -16.32 -12.97 -6.35
N ALA A 32 -16.24 -11.70 -5.96
CA ALA A 32 -17.01 -11.18 -4.83
C ALA A 32 -17.30 -9.69 -4.97
N SER A 33 -18.44 -9.22 -4.44
CA SER A 33 -18.78 -7.79 -4.47
C SER A 33 -18.01 -6.96 -3.44
N VAL A 34 -17.50 -7.59 -2.37
CA VAL A 34 -16.76 -6.92 -1.29
C VAL A 34 -15.63 -7.83 -0.79
N ALA A 35 -14.51 -7.21 -0.43
CA ALA A 35 -13.49 -7.90 0.34
C ALA A 35 -13.83 -7.91 1.83
N LYS A 36 -13.42 -8.98 2.53
CA LYS A 36 -13.70 -9.17 3.95
C LYS A 36 -12.51 -9.81 4.66
N HIS A 37 -12.26 -9.38 5.88
CA HIS A 37 -11.35 -10.06 6.79
C HIS A 37 -11.98 -11.37 7.27
N VAL A 38 -11.29 -12.49 7.05
CA VAL A 38 -11.86 -13.84 7.23
C VAL A 38 -12.26 -14.11 8.68
N SER A 39 -11.43 -13.77 9.66
CA SER A 39 -11.69 -14.16 11.06
C SER A 39 -12.55 -13.17 11.84
N SER A 40 -12.61 -11.91 11.42
CA SER A 40 -13.38 -10.87 12.11
C SER A 40 -14.70 -10.57 11.43
N GLU A 41 -14.94 -11.14 10.24
CA GLU A 41 -16.15 -10.92 9.44
C GLU A 41 -16.41 -9.43 9.11
N VAL A 42 -15.35 -8.61 9.09
CA VAL A 42 -15.41 -7.17 8.80
C VAL A 42 -15.10 -6.92 7.32
N MET A 43 -15.94 -6.10 6.68
CA MET A 43 -15.71 -5.65 5.29
C MET A 43 -14.50 -4.71 5.21
N ILE A 44 -13.69 -4.87 4.17
CA ILE A 44 -12.60 -3.97 3.83
C ILE A 44 -13.07 -3.13 2.65
N GLN A 45 -13.19 -1.81 2.83
CA GLN A 45 -13.69 -0.91 1.81
C GLN A 45 -12.84 0.34 1.65
N GLY A 46 -12.73 0.79 0.40
CA GLY A 46 -12.04 2.00 0.03
C GLY A 46 -10.52 1.90 0.18
N TYR A 47 -9.91 3.07 0.15
CA TYR A 47 -8.50 3.25 0.43
C TYR A 47 -8.32 3.91 1.78
N PHE A 48 -7.12 3.78 2.33
CA PHE A 48 -6.66 4.66 3.40
C PHE A 48 -5.40 5.39 2.93
N SER A 49 -5.11 6.51 3.60
CA SER A 49 -3.91 7.28 3.36
C SER A 49 -3.06 7.34 4.63
N THR A 50 -1.74 7.29 4.46
CA THR A 50 -0.78 7.54 5.52
C THR A 50 0.20 8.65 5.10
N SER A 51 0.73 9.35 6.09
CA SER A 51 1.69 10.44 5.89
C SER A 51 3.13 9.92 5.97
N VAL A 52 4.02 10.63 5.29
CA VAL A 52 5.45 10.36 5.30
C VAL A 52 6.12 11.25 6.35
N ASN A 53 7.08 10.71 7.10
CA ASN A 53 7.82 11.49 8.09
C ASN A 53 8.85 12.42 7.40
N THR A 54 9.55 13.26 8.18
CA THR A 54 10.58 14.17 7.66
C THR A 54 11.77 13.43 7.03
N ALA A 55 11.97 12.16 7.38
CA ALA A 55 12.99 11.29 6.82
C ALA A 55 12.58 10.66 5.48
N GLY A 56 11.35 10.87 4.98
CA GLY A 56 10.88 10.24 3.74
C GLY A 56 10.33 8.82 3.95
N GLU A 57 10.16 8.41 5.20
CA GLU A 57 9.75 7.06 5.58
C GLU A 57 8.26 7.04 5.89
N TRP A 58 7.62 5.94 5.51
CA TRP A 58 6.26 5.66 5.95
C TRP A 58 6.13 4.20 6.39
N SER A 59 5.18 3.98 7.29
CA SER A 59 4.83 2.64 7.74
C SER A 59 3.34 2.54 7.99
N THR A 60 2.78 1.34 7.78
CA THR A 60 1.39 1.06 8.13
C THR A 60 1.20 -0.42 8.42
N SER A 61 0.11 -0.75 9.11
CA SER A 61 -0.29 -2.13 9.36
C SER A 61 -1.33 -2.57 8.33
N LEU A 62 -1.02 -3.63 7.57
CA LEU A 62 -1.91 -4.25 6.61
C LEU A 62 -2.39 -5.61 7.11
N VAL A 63 -3.53 -6.06 6.60
CA VAL A 63 -4.01 -7.42 6.83
C VAL A 63 -3.26 -8.35 5.86
N PRO A 64 -2.72 -9.49 6.31
CA PRO A 64 -2.16 -10.46 5.38
C PRO A 64 -3.16 -10.87 4.31
N ASN A 65 -2.74 -10.97 3.04
CA ASN A 65 -3.66 -11.28 1.93
C ASN A 65 -4.35 -12.64 2.10
N SER A 66 -3.71 -13.59 2.79
CA SER A 66 -4.29 -14.90 3.13
C SER A 66 -5.41 -14.83 4.19
N GLU A 67 -5.54 -13.72 4.90
CA GLU A 67 -6.62 -13.46 5.87
C GLU A 67 -7.77 -12.63 5.27
N ILE A 68 -7.76 -12.44 3.94
CA ILE A 68 -8.75 -11.67 3.19
C ILE A 68 -9.43 -12.58 2.18
N THR A 69 -10.74 -12.43 2.02
CA THR A 69 -11.53 -13.04 0.94
C THR A 69 -12.14 -11.92 0.08
N PRO A 70 -12.23 -12.06 -1.26
CA PRO A 70 -11.84 -13.23 -2.07
C PRO A 70 -10.33 -13.44 -2.13
N SER A 71 -9.91 -14.63 -2.57
CA SER A 71 -8.50 -14.98 -2.79
C SER A 71 -7.88 -14.11 -3.90
N ASP A 72 -6.57 -14.22 -4.09
CA ASP A 72 -5.82 -13.46 -5.11
C ASP A 72 -5.97 -11.93 -5.04
N ASN A 73 -6.29 -11.41 -3.86
CA ASN A 73 -6.28 -9.97 -3.59
C ASN A 73 -4.85 -9.43 -3.45
N VAL A 74 -4.65 -8.15 -3.81
CA VAL A 74 -3.37 -7.44 -3.68
C VAL A 74 -3.58 -6.04 -3.15
N TYR A 75 -2.58 -5.48 -2.49
CA TYR A 75 -2.59 -4.06 -2.15
C TYR A 75 -1.98 -3.26 -3.28
N PHE A 76 -2.68 -2.21 -3.71
CA PHE A 76 -2.19 -1.20 -4.63
C PHE A 76 -1.76 0.04 -3.86
N VAL A 77 -0.49 0.38 -3.96
CA VAL A 77 0.10 1.53 -3.29
C VAL A 77 0.36 2.63 -4.30
N THR A 78 -0.03 3.85 -3.96
CA THR A 78 0.26 5.06 -4.73
C THR A 78 0.94 6.08 -3.83
N GLU A 79 2.15 6.44 -4.19
CA GLU A 79 2.95 7.46 -3.53
C GLU A 79 2.89 8.73 -4.38
N THR A 80 2.34 9.80 -3.79
CA THR A 80 2.27 11.11 -4.44
C THR A 80 3.16 12.07 -3.68
N ILE A 81 4.14 12.63 -4.38
CA ILE A 81 5.12 13.57 -3.85
C ILE A 81 4.83 14.94 -4.47
N THR A 82 4.63 15.96 -3.63
CA THR A 82 4.50 17.34 -4.12
C THR A 82 5.82 18.06 -3.88
N GLU A 83 6.47 18.50 -4.96
CA GLU A 83 7.75 19.20 -4.88
C GLU A 83 7.63 20.47 -4.02
N ALA A 84 8.58 20.69 -3.11
CA ALA A 84 8.60 21.86 -2.24
C ALA A 84 8.63 23.17 -3.06
N GLY A 85 7.76 24.12 -2.71
CA GLY A 85 7.66 25.40 -3.41
C GLY A 85 7.09 25.32 -4.84
N SER A 86 6.54 24.17 -5.24
CA SER A 86 6.02 23.89 -6.58
C SER A 86 4.64 23.24 -6.49
N SER A 87 3.85 23.34 -7.57
CA SER A 87 2.60 22.58 -7.75
C SER A 87 2.83 21.26 -8.49
N LYS A 88 4.08 20.94 -8.85
CA LYS A 88 4.41 19.69 -9.53
C LYS A 88 4.28 18.50 -8.59
N GLN A 89 3.69 17.43 -9.12
CA GLN A 89 3.52 16.17 -8.42
C GLN A 89 4.21 15.04 -9.18
N SER A 90 4.95 14.22 -8.44
CA SER A 90 5.46 12.94 -8.92
C SER A 90 4.62 11.82 -8.31
N VAL A 91 4.19 10.87 -9.14
CA VAL A 91 3.33 9.75 -8.73
C VAL A 91 4.01 8.44 -9.08
N THR A 92 4.17 7.58 -8.08
CA THR A 92 4.70 6.22 -8.21
C THR A 92 3.66 5.23 -7.71
N SER A 93 3.40 4.17 -8.47
CA SER A 93 2.44 3.14 -8.08
C SER A 93 2.99 1.73 -8.25
N TYR A 94 2.63 0.84 -7.33
CA TYR A 94 3.08 -0.56 -7.34
C TYR A 94 2.11 -1.46 -6.56
N TYR A 95 2.24 -2.77 -6.74
CA TYR A 95 1.40 -3.79 -6.10
C TYR A 95 2.21 -4.56 -5.07
N VAL A 96 1.62 -4.86 -3.91
CA VAL A 96 2.26 -5.65 -2.86
C VAL A 96 1.38 -6.79 -2.37
N THR A 97 2.03 -7.90 -2.01
CA THR A 97 1.43 -9.03 -1.29
C THR A 97 2.09 -9.19 0.07
N VAL A 98 1.27 -9.18 1.11
CA VAL A 98 1.64 -9.26 2.52
C VAL A 98 1.35 -10.69 3.02
N PRO A 99 2.39 -11.50 3.30
CA PRO A 99 2.20 -12.83 3.85
C PRO A 99 1.84 -12.80 5.35
N VAL A 100 1.22 -13.86 5.87
CA VAL A 100 0.93 -13.99 7.32
C VAL A 100 2.19 -13.97 8.19
N SER A 101 3.32 -14.42 7.63
CA SER A 101 4.63 -14.40 8.29
C SER A 101 5.26 -13.01 8.33
N ALA A 102 4.62 -11.98 7.75
CA ALA A 102 5.12 -10.62 7.78
C ALA A 102 5.07 -10.05 9.21
N THR A 103 6.11 -10.32 10.00
CA THR A 103 6.28 -9.88 11.39
C THR A 103 7.69 -9.31 11.59
N PRO A 104 7.87 -8.27 12.41
CA PRO A 104 7.22 -6.97 12.37
C PRO A 104 7.98 -5.95 11.49
N VAL A 105 8.87 -6.38 10.57
CA VAL A 105 9.78 -5.45 9.85
C VAL A 105 9.97 -5.88 8.38
N PHE A 106 8.95 -5.70 7.54
CA PHE A 106 9.09 -5.97 6.10
C PHE A 106 9.22 -4.67 5.31
N TRP A 107 10.24 -4.62 4.46
CA TRP A 107 10.42 -3.55 3.49
C TRP A 107 9.52 -3.80 2.28
N VAL A 108 8.82 -2.76 1.82
CA VAL A 108 7.87 -2.82 0.70
C VAL A 108 8.46 -3.50 -0.52
N GLY A 109 9.71 -3.19 -0.90
CA GLY A 109 10.29 -3.80 -2.10
C GLY A 109 10.52 -5.31 -2.00
N GLY A 110 10.52 -5.88 -0.80
CA GLY A 110 10.49 -7.34 -0.60
C GLY A 110 9.11 -7.97 -0.77
N LEU A 111 8.07 -7.16 -0.92
CA LEU A 111 6.67 -7.55 -1.06
C LEU A 111 6.09 -7.18 -2.43
N ILE A 112 6.85 -6.48 -3.29
CA ILE A 112 6.38 -6.04 -4.60
C ILE A 112 6.09 -7.25 -5.49
N VAL A 113 4.91 -7.24 -6.10
CA VAL A 113 4.45 -8.26 -7.05
C VAL A 113 4.07 -7.61 -8.39
N PRO A 114 4.06 -8.37 -9.49
CA PRO A 114 3.52 -7.90 -10.76
C PRO A 114 2.04 -7.51 -10.65
N LYS A 115 1.58 -6.63 -11.54
CA LYS A 115 0.15 -6.31 -11.71
C LYS A 115 -0.64 -7.60 -12.00
N PRO A 116 -1.66 -7.96 -11.20
CA PRO A 116 -2.50 -9.11 -11.51
C PRO A 116 -3.28 -8.92 -12.81
N GLY A 117 -3.51 -10.00 -13.56
CA GLY A 117 -4.15 -9.95 -14.88
C GLY A 117 -5.62 -9.51 -14.87
N TRP A 118 -6.31 -9.65 -13.74
CA TRP A 118 -7.70 -9.19 -13.54
C TRP A 118 -7.78 -7.71 -13.19
N VAL A 119 -6.67 -7.06 -12.82
CA VAL A 119 -6.65 -5.60 -12.62
C VAL A 119 -6.62 -4.92 -13.98
N GLN A 120 -7.65 -4.13 -14.30
CA GLN A 120 -7.70 -3.33 -15.54
C GLN A 120 -6.73 -2.15 -15.50
#